data_AF-W9X2U1-F1
#
_entry.id   AF-W9X2U1-F1
#
_cell.length_a   1.000
_cell.length_b   1.000
_cell.length_c   1.000
_cell.angle_alpha   90.00
_cell.angle_beta   90.00
_cell.angle_gamma   90.00
#
_symmetry.space_group_name_H-M   'P 1'
#
loop_
_entity.id
_entity.type
_entity.pdbx_description
1 polymer ?
#
loop_
_entity_poly.entity_id
_entity_poly.type
_entity_poly.pdbx_seq_one_letter_code
_entity_poly.pdbx_strand_id
1 'polypeptide(L)'
;MTATSTPRYPLICAEVQDPRTPPLPAKSDPPSTNGDLNNTASMRVVLKPERRADFAYRSLAIPASVDDPSIRSRYRPFLLPEDIQQQDWVSRLELATATELAYNDLRLTGERIKVLVLYGSLRQRSYSKLLAFEVSRILWRLGCDVRIYNPQGLPVKDDEQHNHPKVQELRELSRWSDGHFWVSPEQHGNLTAVFKNQIDWIPLSTGSVRPTQGRTLGLAMVSGGSQSFNTVNSLRVLGRWMRMFTIPNQSSVPQAYTLFTDKDADEGGSRLMPGGNRDRLVDCAEEFVKYTVIMRPHFALFSDRFSEREPLVRN
;
A
#
# COMPACT_ATOMS: atom_id res chain seq x y z
N MET A 1 23.13 -41.67 24.78
CA MET A 1 21.76 -41.30 25.22
C MET A 1 21.69 -39.77 25.20
N THR A 2 21.44 -39.14 24.04
CA THR A 2 20.14 -38.66 23.52
C THR A 2 19.40 -37.72 24.49
N ALA A 3 18.93 -36.52 24.16
CA ALA A 3 18.69 -35.89 22.86
C ALA A 3 18.64 -34.34 22.99
N THR A 4 19.08 -33.64 21.95
CA THR A 4 18.86 -32.21 21.72
C THR A 4 17.56 -32.00 20.93
N SER A 5 16.73 -31.06 21.39
CA SER A 5 15.40 -30.76 20.83
C SER A 5 15.47 -29.72 19.70
N THR A 6 15.09 -30.12 18.48
CA THR A 6 14.77 -29.22 17.36
C THR A 6 13.27 -28.86 17.38
N PRO A 7 12.87 -27.61 17.10
CA PRO A 7 11.46 -27.27 16.93
C PRO A 7 10.97 -27.70 15.54
N ARG A 8 9.94 -28.55 15.52
CA ARG A 8 9.22 -28.95 14.29
C ARG A 8 8.25 -27.84 13.89
N TYR A 9 8.40 -27.31 12.68
CA TYR A 9 7.32 -26.59 12.00
C TYR A 9 6.26 -27.61 11.52
N PRO A 10 4.96 -27.31 11.60
CA PRO A 10 3.94 -28.19 11.06
C PRO A 10 3.95 -28.13 9.52
N LEU A 11 4.08 -29.30 8.91
CA LEU A 11 3.73 -29.55 7.51
C LEU A 11 2.22 -29.30 7.35
N ILE A 12 1.83 -28.22 6.68
CA ILE A 12 0.47 -28.08 6.15
C ILE A 12 0.54 -28.53 4.69
N CYS A 13 0.44 -29.85 4.50
CA CYS A 13 0.03 -30.42 3.23
C CYS A 13 -1.48 -30.24 3.06
N ALA A 14 -1.87 -30.13 1.79
CA ALA A 14 -3.22 -29.94 1.28
C ALA A 14 -4.30 -30.84 1.90
N GLU A 15 -5.54 -30.39 1.73
CA GLU A 15 -6.82 -31.04 2.09
C GLU A 15 -7.39 -30.70 3.48
N VAL A 16 -7.68 -29.41 3.69
CA VAL A 16 -8.88 -29.05 4.45
C VAL A 16 -9.91 -28.56 3.44
N GLN A 17 -10.81 -29.45 3.03
CA GLN A 17 -12.04 -29.04 2.36
C GLN A 17 -12.83 -28.17 3.34
N ASP A 18 -12.98 -26.90 2.97
CA ASP A 18 -13.87 -25.98 3.67
C ASP A 18 -15.32 -26.53 3.57
N PRO A 19 -16.02 -26.76 4.69
CA PRO A 19 -17.40 -27.26 4.69
C PRO A 19 -18.42 -26.30 4.03
N ARG A 20 -17.98 -25.12 3.55
CA ARG A 20 -18.81 -24.13 2.85
C ARG A 20 -18.78 -24.24 1.32
N THR A 21 -18.43 -25.41 0.76
CA THR A 21 -18.44 -25.60 -0.71
C THR A 21 -19.79 -26.17 -1.17
N PRO A 22 -20.74 -25.36 -1.69
CA PRO A 22 -21.96 -25.89 -2.29
C PRO A 22 -21.64 -26.62 -3.62
N PRO A 23 -22.45 -27.62 -4.01
CA PRO A 23 -22.28 -28.31 -5.29
C PRO A 23 -22.43 -27.35 -6.47
N LEU A 24 -21.62 -27.56 -7.51
CA LEU A 24 -21.64 -26.75 -8.74
C LEU A 24 -23.06 -26.74 -9.36
N PRO A 25 -23.63 -25.56 -9.68
CA PRO A 25 -24.89 -25.50 -10.39
C PRO A 25 -24.74 -25.98 -11.84
N ALA A 26 -25.82 -26.57 -12.38
CA ALA A 26 -25.88 -27.03 -13.76
C ALA A 26 -25.65 -25.89 -14.76
N LYS A 27 -24.87 -26.15 -15.81
CA LYS A 27 -24.54 -25.19 -16.87
C LYS A 27 -25.82 -24.71 -17.56
N SER A 28 -26.10 -23.41 -17.48
CA SER A 28 -27.01 -22.72 -18.40
C SER A 28 -26.20 -22.18 -19.59
N ASP A 29 -26.75 -22.29 -20.81
CA ASP A 29 -26.07 -21.85 -22.03
C ASP A 29 -25.74 -20.34 -22.03
N PRO A 30 -24.53 -19.95 -22.46
CA PRO A 30 -24.13 -18.54 -22.48
C PRO A 30 -24.73 -17.81 -23.70
N PRO A 31 -25.17 -16.55 -23.56
CA PRO A 31 -25.51 -15.71 -24.69
C PRO A 31 -24.25 -15.36 -25.50
N SER A 32 -24.34 -15.50 -26.83
CA SER A 32 -23.24 -15.27 -27.76
C SER A 32 -23.00 -13.77 -27.98
N THR A 33 -21.86 -13.25 -27.51
CA THR A 33 -21.29 -11.99 -28.00
C THR A 33 -19.81 -12.20 -28.27
N ASN A 34 -19.48 -12.47 -29.53
CA ASN A 34 -18.10 -12.62 -30.01
C ASN A 34 -17.48 -11.23 -30.22
N GLY A 35 -16.64 -10.81 -29.28
CA GLY A 35 -15.71 -9.71 -29.45
C GLY A 35 -14.57 -9.81 -28.44
N ASP A 36 -13.32 -9.76 -28.91
CA ASP A 36 -12.12 -9.98 -28.10
C ASP A 36 -11.96 -8.96 -26.95
N LEU A 37 -12.55 -7.78 -27.07
CA LEU A 37 -12.44 -6.71 -26.08
C LEU A 37 -13.22 -7.01 -24.79
N ASN A 38 -14.28 -7.80 -24.85
CA ASN A 38 -15.09 -8.21 -23.69
C ASN A 38 -15.48 -9.69 -23.85
N ASN A 39 -14.48 -10.58 -23.85
CA ASN A 39 -14.70 -12.01 -24.00
C ASN A 39 -15.48 -12.58 -22.81
N THR A 40 -16.79 -12.65 -22.95
CA THR A 40 -17.70 -13.22 -21.94
C THR A 40 -17.53 -14.73 -21.78
N ALA A 41 -16.93 -15.42 -22.75
CA ALA A 41 -16.70 -16.86 -22.71
C ALA A 41 -15.53 -17.27 -21.78
N SER A 42 -14.67 -16.33 -21.39
CA SER A 42 -13.58 -16.56 -20.42
C SER A 42 -13.93 -16.13 -18.99
N MET A 43 -15.16 -15.67 -18.74
CA MET A 43 -15.60 -15.27 -17.40
C MET A 43 -15.60 -16.48 -16.46
N ARG A 44 -14.82 -16.37 -15.37
CA ARG A 44 -14.88 -17.32 -14.26
C ARG A 44 -16.04 -16.95 -13.34
N VAL A 45 -16.64 -17.94 -12.69
CA VAL A 45 -17.62 -17.70 -11.61
C VAL A 45 -16.93 -16.90 -10.51
N VAL A 46 -17.41 -15.69 -10.25
CA VAL A 46 -16.89 -14.83 -9.18
C VAL A 46 -17.73 -15.05 -7.94
N LEU A 47 -17.17 -15.75 -6.95
CA LEU A 47 -17.75 -15.79 -5.61
C LEU A 47 -17.53 -14.45 -4.94
N LYS A 48 -18.60 -13.71 -4.69
CA LYS A 48 -18.53 -12.47 -3.91
C LYS A 48 -18.40 -12.84 -2.42
N PRO A 49 -17.37 -12.34 -1.72
CA PRO A 49 -17.29 -12.55 -0.29
C PRO A 49 -18.50 -11.92 0.40
N GLU A 50 -19.02 -12.61 1.42
CA GLU A 50 -20.04 -12.05 2.29
C GLU A 50 -19.46 -10.87 3.07
N ARG A 51 -20.15 -9.73 3.04
CA ARG A 51 -19.73 -8.52 3.77
C ARG A 51 -20.46 -8.48 5.10
N ARG A 52 -19.70 -8.41 6.20
CA ARG A 52 -20.30 -8.30 7.52
C ARG A 52 -20.53 -6.86 7.95
N ALA A 53 -21.74 -6.59 8.43
CA ALA A 53 -22.19 -5.25 8.78
C ALA A 53 -21.40 -4.62 9.95
N ASP A 54 -20.87 -5.42 10.87
CA ASP A 54 -20.06 -4.96 12.01
C ASP A 54 -18.71 -4.36 11.60
N PHE A 55 -18.25 -4.64 10.38
CA PHE A 55 -17.00 -4.09 9.83
C PHE A 55 -17.21 -2.99 8.79
N ALA A 56 -18.43 -2.78 8.28
CA ALA A 56 -18.72 -1.87 7.16
C ALA A 56 -18.18 -0.45 7.35
N TYR A 57 -18.41 0.15 8.52
CA TYR A 57 -18.01 1.52 8.84
C TYR A 57 -17.03 1.61 10.01
N ARG A 58 -16.50 0.47 10.45
CA ARG A 58 -15.64 0.39 11.62
C ARG A 58 -14.27 1.01 11.31
N SER A 59 -13.80 1.89 12.19
CA SER A 59 -12.43 2.39 12.14
C SER A 59 -11.52 1.53 13.00
N LEU A 60 -10.35 1.19 12.46
CA LEU A 60 -9.25 0.52 13.15
C LEU A 60 -8.07 1.47 13.42
N ALA A 61 -8.27 2.77 13.18
CA ALA A 61 -7.30 3.83 13.43
C ALA A 61 -6.71 3.76 14.84
N ILE A 62 -5.45 4.18 14.99
CA ILE A 62 -4.78 4.21 16.31
C ILE A 62 -5.37 5.38 17.11
N PRO A 63 -5.94 5.13 18.30
CA PRO A 63 -6.43 6.21 19.17
C PRO A 63 -5.27 7.12 19.61
N ALA A 64 -5.55 8.42 19.77
CA ALA A 64 -4.55 9.39 20.19
C ALA A 64 -3.89 9.05 21.54
N SER A 65 -4.61 8.35 22.44
CA SER A 65 -4.11 7.94 23.76
C SER A 65 -3.01 6.88 23.73
N VAL A 66 -2.91 6.11 22.65
CA VAL A 66 -1.90 5.04 22.48
C VAL A 66 -0.97 5.31 21.30
N ASP A 67 -1.08 6.49 20.71
CA ASP A 67 -0.25 6.94 19.60
C ASP A 67 0.97 7.72 20.13
N ASP A 68 2.18 7.25 19.83
CA ASP A 68 3.42 7.91 20.24
C ASP A 68 3.44 9.39 19.75
N PRO A 69 3.53 10.37 20.65
CA PRO A 69 3.44 11.79 20.27
C PRO A 69 4.51 12.24 19.28
N SER A 70 5.71 11.65 19.33
CA SER A 70 6.82 11.99 18.43
C SER A 70 6.58 11.44 17.02
N ILE A 71 6.07 10.22 16.91
CA ILE A 71 5.68 9.60 15.64
C ILE A 71 4.49 10.33 15.04
N ARG A 72 3.47 10.61 15.85
CA ARG A 72 2.24 11.31 15.44
C ARG A 72 2.54 12.68 14.84
N SER A 73 3.31 13.50 15.53
CA SER A 73 3.67 14.85 15.07
C SER A 73 4.57 14.83 13.84
N ARG A 74 5.55 13.90 13.79
CA ARG A 74 6.56 13.87 12.73
C ARG A 74 6.07 13.24 11.43
N TYR A 75 5.30 12.15 11.51
CA TYR A 75 4.99 11.31 10.35
C TYR A 75 3.53 11.27 9.95
N ARG A 76 2.63 11.88 10.74
CA ARG A 76 1.18 11.83 10.48
C ARG A 76 0.54 13.21 10.29
N PRO A 77 1.09 14.06 9.40
CA PRO A 77 0.50 15.37 9.09
C PRO A 77 -0.83 15.27 8.34
N PHE A 78 -1.27 14.07 7.97
CA PHE A 78 -2.55 13.81 7.32
C PHE A 78 -3.71 13.71 8.32
N LEU A 79 -3.44 13.56 9.61
CA LEU A 79 -4.46 13.47 10.64
C LEU A 79 -5.26 14.78 10.72
N LEU A 80 -6.57 14.63 10.80
CA LEU A 80 -7.52 15.73 10.94
C LEU A 80 -7.89 15.88 12.43
N PRO A 81 -8.43 17.05 12.84
CA PRO A 81 -9.17 17.18 14.08
C PRO A 81 -10.22 16.07 14.23
N GLU A 82 -10.43 15.60 15.46
CA GLU A 82 -11.23 14.39 15.72
C GLU A 82 -12.70 14.56 15.28
N ASP A 83 -13.27 15.74 15.50
CA ASP A 83 -14.61 16.13 15.07
C ASP A 83 -14.77 16.04 13.54
N ILE A 84 -13.77 16.51 12.79
CA ILE A 84 -13.74 16.40 11.32
C ILE A 84 -13.55 14.93 10.92
N GLN A 85 -12.56 14.24 11.50
CA GLN A 85 -12.22 12.87 11.12
C GLN A 85 -13.38 11.89 11.32
N GLN A 86 -14.20 12.08 12.34
CA GLN A 86 -15.37 11.22 12.58
C GLN A 86 -16.45 11.39 11.50
N GLN A 87 -16.50 12.55 10.83
CA GLN A 87 -17.57 12.90 9.89
C GLN A 87 -17.10 12.96 8.44
N ASP A 88 -15.80 12.86 8.17
CA ASP A 88 -15.23 13.01 6.84
C ASP A 88 -15.65 11.89 5.87
N TRP A 89 -15.39 12.07 4.57
CA TRP A 89 -15.79 11.12 3.55
C TRP A 89 -15.07 9.77 3.70
N VAL A 90 -13.88 9.75 4.31
CA VAL A 90 -13.13 8.51 4.59
C VAL A 90 -13.85 7.70 5.68
N SER A 91 -14.39 8.36 6.72
CA SER A 91 -15.15 7.71 7.79
C SER A 91 -16.43 7.03 7.28
N ARG A 92 -17.00 7.54 6.19
CA ARG A 92 -18.22 7.04 5.53
C ARG A 92 -18.00 5.93 4.51
N LEU A 93 -16.76 5.56 4.19
CA LEU A 93 -16.49 4.49 3.21
C LEU A 93 -16.96 3.13 3.73
N GLU A 94 -17.70 2.39 2.92
CA GLU A 94 -18.02 0.98 3.20
C GLU A 94 -16.81 0.11 2.84
N LEU A 95 -16.08 -0.39 3.85
CA LEU A 95 -14.85 -1.17 3.67
C LEU A 95 -14.88 -2.49 4.46
N ALA A 96 -16.06 -3.14 4.60
CA ALA A 96 -16.25 -4.29 5.48
C ALA A 96 -15.20 -5.38 5.29
N THR A 97 -14.99 -5.83 4.05
CA THR A 97 -14.10 -6.95 3.74
C THR A 97 -12.65 -6.68 4.14
N ALA A 98 -12.11 -5.52 3.76
CA ALA A 98 -10.74 -5.16 4.12
C ALA A 98 -10.59 -4.86 5.61
N THR A 99 -11.61 -4.26 6.23
CA THR A 99 -11.61 -3.96 7.66
C THR A 99 -11.64 -5.24 8.49
N GLU A 100 -12.47 -6.22 8.13
CA GLU A 100 -12.48 -7.54 8.78
C GLU A 100 -11.13 -8.25 8.63
N LEU A 101 -10.57 -8.25 7.41
CA LEU A 101 -9.28 -8.87 7.14
C LEU A 101 -8.16 -8.25 7.99
N ALA A 102 -8.05 -6.92 8.00
CA ALA A 102 -7.06 -6.20 8.80
C ALA A 102 -7.29 -6.37 10.32
N TYR A 103 -8.55 -6.41 10.76
CA TYR A 103 -8.89 -6.66 12.16
C TYR A 103 -8.43 -8.06 12.61
N ASN A 104 -8.72 -9.09 11.82
CA ASN A 104 -8.34 -10.46 12.13
C ASN A 104 -6.83 -10.64 12.13
N ASP A 105 -6.15 -10.06 11.13
CA ASP A 105 -4.69 -10.05 11.04
C ASP A 105 -4.05 -9.37 12.27
N LEU A 106 -4.53 -8.19 12.67
CA LEU A 106 -4.06 -7.50 13.88
C LEU A 106 -4.32 -8.32 15.15
N ARG A 107 -5.48 -8.97 15.26
CA ARG A 107 -5.81 -9.82 16.42
C ARG A 107 -4.91 -11.05 16.51
N LEU A 108 -4.53 -11.64 15.37
CA LEU A 108 -3.71 -12.84 15.30
C LEU A 108 -2.23 -12.56 15.56
N THR A 109 -1.69 -11.47 15.00
CA THR A 109 -0.26 -11.18 15.09
C THR A 109 0.10 -10.22 16.22
N GLY A 110 -0.87 -9.43 16.71
CA GLY A 110 -0.60 -8.31 17.60
C GLY A 110 0.11 -7.12 16.92
N GLU A 111 0.36 -7.20 15.61
CA GLU A 111 1.12 -6.21 14.86
C GLU A 111 0.31 -5.59 13.71
N ARG A 112 0.30 -4.26 13.67
CA ARG A 112 -0.29 -3.48 12.57
C ARG A 112 0.60 -3.54 11.34
N ILE A 113 -0.03 -3.46 10.17
CA ILE A 113 0.66 -3.29 8.88
C ILE A 113 1.38 -1.94 8.89
N LYS A 114 2.70 -1.96 8.66
CA LYS A 114 3.57 -0.79 8.67
C LYS A 114 3.71 -0.23 7.26
N VAL A 115 3.22 0.98 7.00
CA VAL A 115 3.19 1.57 5.66
C VAL A 115 4.01 2.86 5.61
N LEU A 116 5.04 2.86 4.76
CA LEU A 116 5.76 4.08 4.41
C LEU A 116 5.14 4.73 3.17
N VAL A 117 4.75 5.99 3.29
CA VAL A 117 4.22 6.77 2.16
C VAL A 117 5.24 7.81 1.73
N LEU A 118 5.56 7.82 0.42
CA LEU A 118 6.48 8.75 -0.21
C LEU A 118 5.73 9.65 -1.20
N TYR A 119 6.08 10.94 -1.26
CA TYR A 119 5.50 11.88 -2.22
C TYR A 119 6.56 12.65 -3.02
N GLY A 120 6.20 13.06 -4.25
CA GLY A 120 7.16 13.57 -5.24
C GLY A 120 7.18 15.08 -5.47
N SER A 121 6.78 15.94 -4.52
CA SER A 121 6.84 17.38 -4.74
C SER A 121 6.96 18.18 -3.44
N LEU A 122 7.85 19.18 -3.48
CA LEU A 122 8.12 20.14 -2.40
C LEU A 122 7.37 21.47 -2.59
N ARG A 123 6.48 21.58 -3.58
CA ARG A 123 5.66 22.79 -3.77
C ARG A 123 4.79 23.04 -2.54
N GLN A 124 4.56 24.32 -2.22
CA GLN A 124 3.72 24.73 -1.10
C GLN A 124 2.32 24.08 -1.18
N ARG A 125 1.68 24.13 -2.35
CA ARG A 125 0.47 23.36 -2.67
C ARG A 125 0.83 22.21 -3.61
N SER A 126 1.12 21.06 -3.03
CA SER A 126 1.55 19.85 -3.74
C SER A 126 0.42 18.83 -3.82
N TYR A 127 -0.16 18.63 -5.00
CA TYR A 127 -1.26 17.66 -5.19
C TYR A 127 -0.84 16.20 -4.97
N SER A 128 0.43 15.84 -5.22
CA SER A 128 0.92 14.51 -4.87
C SER A 128 1.04 14.32 -3.35
N LYS A 129 1.39 15.37 -2.60
CA LYS A 129 1.36 15.36 -1.14
C LYS A 129 -0.08 15.27 -0.61
N LEU A 130 -1.03 16.01 -1.19
CA LEU A 130 -2.44 15.93 -0.82
C LEU A 130 -3.02 14.54 -1.12
N LEU A 131 -2.73 13.95 -2.27
CA LEU A 131 -3.15 12.58 -2.61
C LEU A 131 -2.51 11.54 -1.69
N ALA A 132 -1.23 11.74 -1.32
CA ALA A 132 -0.56 10.93 -0.30
C ALA A 132 -1.24 11.02 1.07
N PHE A 133 -1.80 12.17 1.44
CA PHE A 133 -2.56 12.32 2.68
C PHE A 133 -3.88 11.56 2.62
N GLU A 134 -4.60 11.61 1.50
CA GLU A 134 -5.87 10.88 1.36
C GLU A 134 -5.70 9.37 1.42
N VAL A 135 -4.71 8.81 0.71
CA VAL A 135 -4.42 7.37 0.82
C VAL A 135 -3.99 7.01 2.24
N SER A 136 -3.24 7.87 2.91
CA SER A 136 -2.83 7.66 4.30
C SER A 136 -4.01 7.64 5.25
N ARG A 137 -5.04 8.48 5.05
CA ARG A 137 -6.27 8.47 5.86
C ARG A 137 -7.07 7.17 5.67
N ILE A 138 -7.16 6.67 4.44
CA ILE A 138 -7.85 5.40 4.16
C ILE A 138 -7.10 4.24 4.84
N LEU A 139 -5.79 4.14 4.64
CA LEU A 139 -4.95 3.11 5.26
C LEU A 139 -4.96 3.19 6.79
N TRP A 140 -4.94 4.41 7.33
CA TRP A 140 -5.06 4.66 8.76
C TRP A 140 -6.38 4.14 9.33
N ARG A 141 -7.51 4.43 8.65
CA ARG A 141 -8.82 3.89 9.02
C ARG A 141 -8.88 2.37 8.95
N LEU A 142 -8.19 1.76 7.98
CA LEU A 142 -8.04 0.30 7.86
C LEU A 142 -7.07 -0.30 8.90
N GLY A 143 -6.47 0.51 9.77
CA GLY A 143 -5.68 0.05 10.92
C GLY A 143 -4.18 -0.10 10.67
N CYS A 144 -3.67 0.40 9.55
CA CYS A 144 -2.23 0.47 9.29
C CYS A 144 -1.54 1.49 10.22
N ASP A 145 -0.31 1.20 10.66
CA ASP A 145 0.62 2.23 11.13
C ASP A 145 1.18 2.92 9.88
N VAL A 146 0.73 4.14 9.61
CA VAL A 146 1.14 4.90 8.42
C VAL A 146 2.12 5.99 8.81
N ARG A 147 3.24 6.08 8.07
CA ARG A 147 4.25 7.13 8.24
C ARG A 147 4.55 7.77 6.89
N ILE A 148 4.35 9.08 6.79
CA ILE A 148 4.70 9.85 5.59
C ILE A 148 6.10 10.45 5.77
N TYR A 149 6.99 10.15 4.85
CA TYR A 149 8.31 10.78 4.83
C TYR A 149 8.24 12.17 4.17
N ASN A 150 8.72 13.21 4.86
CA ASN A 150 8.91 14.53 4.26
C ASN A 150 10.29 14.61 3.60
N PRO A 151 10.41 14.76 2.27
CA PRO A 151 11.70 14.80 1.58
C PRO A 151 12.42 16.15 1.64
N GLN A 152 11.87 17.16 2.32
CA GLN A 152 12.54 18.45 2.47
C GLN A 152 13.88 18.28 3.19
N GLY A 153 14.94 18.86 2.60
CA GLY A 153 16.32 18.74 3.10
C GLY A 153 17.00 17.39 2.81
N LEU A 154 16.38 16.48 2.04
CA LEU A 154 17.08 15.28 1.56
C LEU A 154 18.13 15.70 0.50
N PRO A 155 19.43 15.43 0.70
CA PRO A 155 20.46 15.76 -0.29
C PRO A 155 20.23 15.00 -1.60
N VAL A 156 20.77 15.50 -2.70
CA VAL A 156 20.83 14.74 -3.95
C VAL A 156 21.71 13.50 -3.72
N LYS A 157 21.32 12.35 -4.27
CA LYS A 157 22.10 11.12 -4.12
C LYS A 157 23.53 11.31 -4.62
N ASP A 158 24.48 11.11 -3.72
CA ASP A 158 25.92 11.06 -3.95
C ASP A 158 26.55 9.91 -3.15
N ASP A 159 27.86 9.80 -3.17
CA ASP A 159 28.61 8.72 -2.51
C ASP A 159 29.17 9.10 -1.13
N GLU A 160 28.81 10.27 -0.60
CA GLU A 160 29.39 10.81 0.64
C GLU A 160 28.34 10.97 1.75
N GLN A 161 27.15 11.48 1.42
CA GLN A 161 26.15 11.93 2.39
C GLN A 161 25.31 10.80 2.99
N HIS A 162 25.85 9.57 3.06
CA HIS A 162 25.17 8.41 3.61
C HIS A 162 24.69 8.60 5.07
N ASN A 163 25.43 9.37 5.87
CA ASN A 163 25.10 9.65 7.27
C ASN A 163 24.21 10.88 7.48
N HIS A 164 23.75 11.52 6.40
CA HIS A 164 22.86 12.68 6.51
C HIS A 164 21.55 12.27 7.23
N PRO A 165 21.04 13.04 8.21
CA PRO A 165 19.89 12.64 9.03
C PRO A 165 18.65 12.25 8.22
N LYS A 166 18.37 12.96 7.13
CA LYS A 166 17.26 12.65 6.21
C LYS A 166 17.45 11.33 5.46
N VAL A 167 18.69 10.98 5.11
CA VAL A 167 19.00 9.71 4.45
C VAL A 167 18.81 8.55 5.42
N GLN A 168 19.30 8.69 6.65
CA GLN A 168 19.12 7.68 7.70
C GLN A 168 17.65 7.49 8.05
N GLU A 169 16.90 8.58 8.24
CA GLU A 169 15.46 8.53 8.48
C GLU A 169 14.71 7.78 7.37
N LEU A 170 14.99 8.08 6.10
CA LEU A 170 14.34 7.40 4.97
C LEU A 170 14.66 5.90 4.95
N ARG A 171 15.92 5.53 5.19
CA ARG A 171 16.35 4.13 5.22
C ARG A 171 15.73 3.36 6.39
N GLU A 172 15.65 3.98 7.56
CA GLU A 172 15.02 3.39 8.74
C GLU A 172 13.52 3.18 8.54
N LEU A 173 12.82 4.16 7.95
CA LEU A 173 11.41 4.02 7.61
C LEU A 173 11.18 2.91 6.56
N SER A 174 12.05 2.83 5.54
CA SER A 174 11.98 1.78 4.53
C SER A 174 12.16 0.40 5.16
N ARG A 175 13.19 0.24 6.00
CA ARG A 175 13.46 -0.98 6.77
C ARG A 175 12.27 -1.38 7.68
N TRP A 176 11.66 -0.41 8.36
CA TRP A 176 10.53 -0.60 9.27
C TRP A 176 9.25 -1.07 8.57
N SER A 177 9.05 -0.70 7.32
CA SER A 177 7.78 -0.95 6.61
C SER A 177 7.55 -2.42 6.24
N ASP A 178 6.28 -2.81 6.14
CA ASP A 178 5.80 -4.03 5.46
C ASP A 178 5.48 -3.77 3.99
N GLY A 179 5.19 -2.50 3.65
CA GLY A 179 4.89 -2.05 2.31
C GLY A 179 5.01 -0.54 2.15
N HIS A 180 5.10 -0.09 0.91
CA HIS A 180 5.14 1.34 0.58
C HIS A 180 3.91 1.78 -0.21
N PHE A 181 3.57 3.06 -0.12
CA PHE A 181 2.68 3.72 -1.07
C PHE A 181 3.39 4.91 -1.71
N TRP A 182 3.55 4.88 -3.02
CA TRP A 182 4.37 5.85 -3.77
C TRP A 182 3.48 6.80 -4.58
N VAL A 183 3.64 8.11 -4.34
CA VAL A 183 2.82 9.15 -4.97
C VAL A 183 3.70 10.21 -5.65
N SER A 184 3.92 10.10 -6.96
CA SER A 184 4.67 11.12 -7.72
C SER A 184 3.74 11.94 -8.60
N PRO A 185 3.94 13.28 -8.71
CA PRO A 185 3.35 14.00 -9.81
C PRO A 185 4.09 13.65 -11.11
N GLU A 186 3.44 13.95 -12.23
CA GLU A 186 4.06 13.97 -13.52
C GLU A 186 4.65 15.35 -13.82
N GLN A 187 5.93 15.39 -14.18
CA GLN A 187 6.61 16.60 -14.61
C GLN A 187 7.41 16.30 -15.88
N HIS A 188 7.17 17.10 -16.93
CA HIS A 188 7.72 16.85 -18.28
C HIS A 188 7.49 15.41 -18.77
N GLY A 189 6.31 14.84 -18.47
CA GLY A 189 5.92 13.50 -18.91
C GLY A 189 6.58 12.35 -18.15
N ASN A 190 7.25 12.60 -17.02
CA ASN A 190 7.92 11.56 -16.23
C ASN A 190 7.78 11.78 -14.70
N LEU A 191 8.24 10.81 -13.92
CA LEU A 191 8.33 10.95 -12.47
C LEU A 191 9.32 12.06 -12.08
N THR A 192 9.09 12.68 -10.92
CA THR A 192 9.91 13.82 -10.50
C THR A 192 11.29 13.44 -9.97
N ALA A 193 12.27 14.34 -10.11
CA ALA A 193 13.57 14.22 -9.46
C ALA A 193 13.44 14.10 -7.94
N VAL A 194 12.51 14.85 -7.31
CA VAL A 194 12.23 14.75 -5.87
C VAL A 194 11.84 13.32 -5.48
N PHE A 195 10.98 12.67 -6.27
CA PHE A 195 10.59 11.29 -6.02
C PHE A 195 11.74 10.32 -6.27
N LYS A 196 12.41 10.44 -7.42
CA LYS A 196 13.50 9.55 -7.82
C LYS A 196 14.66 9.57 -6.83
N ASN A 197 15.01 10.75 -6.34
CA ASN A 197 16.08 10.94 -5.35
C ASN A 197 15.81 10.17 -4.05
N GLN A 198 14.54 10.09 -3.61
CA GLN A 198 14.18 9.28 -2.44
C GLN A 198 14.47 7.79 -2.68
N ILE A 199 14.07 7.25 -3.84
CA ILE A 199 14.32 5.84 -4.19
C ILE A 199 15.82 5.56 -4.30
N ASP A 200 16.59 6.50 -4.87
CA ASP A 200 18.04 6.34 -5.05
C ASP A 200 18.83 6.28 -3.73
N TRP A 201 18.26 6.82 -2.65
CA TRP A 201 18.83 6.69 -1.31
C TRP A 201 18.51 5.36 -0.62
N ILE A 202 17.54 4.60 -1.12
CA ILE A 202 17.16 3.29 -0.57
C ILE A 202 17.97 2.20 -1.29
N PRO A 203 18.94 1.56 -0.63
CA PRO A 203 19.75 0.53 -1.27
C PRO A 203 19.00 -0.80 -1.38
N LEU A 204 19.36 -1.62 -2.37
CA LEU A 204 18.89 -3.02 -2.46
C LEU A 204 19.49 -3.91 -1.37
N SER A 205 20.63 -3.52 -0.79
CA SER A 205 21.34 -4.24 0.27
C SER A 205 21.97 -3.27 1.25
N THR A 206 21.94 -3.60 2.53
CA THR A 206 22.88 -3.06 3.52
C THR A 206 23.34 -4.24 4.37
N GLY A 207 24.49 -4.82 4.03
CA GLY A 207 24.89 -6.13 4.54
C GLY A 207 23.86 -7.21 4.16
N SER A 208 23.34 -7.92 5.16
CA SER A 208 22.29 -8.94 5.01
C SER A 208 20.86 -8.37 4.91
N VAL A 209 20.66 -7.09 5.23
CA VAL A 209 19.33 -6.47 5.24
C VAL A 209 18.93 -6.03 3.83
N ARG A 210 17.71 -6.41 3.42
CA ARG A 210 17.07 -6.00 2.17
C ARG A 210 15.88 -5.08 2.47
N PRO A 211 16.05 -3.74 2.45
CA PRO A 211 15.04 -2.79 2.96
C PRO A 211 13.74 -2.73 2.16
N THR A 212 13.68 -3.26 0.94
CA THR A 212 12.46 -3.25 0.11
C THR A 212 12.04 -4.62 -0.39
N GLN A 213 12.93 -5.61 -0.37
CA GLN A 213 12.67 -6.92 -0.97
C GLN A 213 11.46 -7.60 -0.31
N GLY A 214 10.55 -8.11 -1.14
CA GLY A 214 9.37 -8.86 -0.70
C GLY A 214 8.23 -7.99 -0.18
N ARG A 215 8.42 -6.69 0.01
CA ARG A 215 7.39 -5.77 0.51
C ARG A 215 6.34 -5.45 -0.54
N THR A 216 5.12 -5.12 -0.13
CA THR A 216 4.04 -4.69 -1.03
C THR A 216 4.22 -3.24 -1.46
N LEU A 217 3.73 -2.89 -2.65
CA LEU A 217 3.82 -1.53 -3.19
C LEU A 217 2.52 -1.08 -3.84
N GLY A 218 1.92 -0.01 -3.32
CA GLY A 218 0.82 0.73 -3.95
C GLY A 218 1.33 1.96 -4.72
N LEU A 219 0.68 2.29 -5.84
CA LEU A 219 1.10 3.38 -6.72
C LEU A 219 -0.03 4.38 -6.96
N ALA A 220 0.31 5.66 -6.89
CA ALA A 220 -0.54 6.74 -7.37
C ALA A 220 0.26 7.83 -8.07
N MET A 221 -0.40 8.57 -8.97
CA MET A 221 0.13 9.79 -9.57
C MET A 221 -0.91 10.89 -9.66
N VAL A 222 -0.40 12.10 -9.84
CA VAL A 222 -1.21 13.27 -10.23
C VAL A 222 -0.60 13.90 -11.48
N SER A 223 -1.43 14.48 -12.35
CA SER A 223 -0.95 15.33 -13.45
C SER A 223 -1.68 16.68 -13.42
N GLY A 224 -1.02 17.70 -13.99
CA GLY A 224 -1.64 19.01 -14.20
C GLY A 224 -2.48 19.08 -15.48
N GLY A 225 -2.31 18.13 -16.40
CA GLY A 225 -2.99 18.07 -17.70
C GLY A 225 -3.95 16.88 -17.79
N SER A 226 -4.20 16.44 -19.01
CA SER A 226 -5.00 15.25 -19.31
C SER A 226 -4.45 13.98 -18.64
N GLN A 227 -5.28 12.94 -18.64
CA GLN A 227 -4.90 11.66 -18.05
C GLN A 227 -3.65 11.08 -18.73
N SER A 228 -2.74 10.59 -17.89
CA SER A 228 -1.48 9.99 -18.27
C SER A 228 -1.18 8.83 -17.31
N PHE A 229 -0.32 7.92 -17.73
CA PHE A 229 0.16 6.81 -16.92
C PHE A 229 1.68 6.69 -16.90
N ASN A 230 2.41 7.62 -17.52
CA ASN A 230 3.87 7.52 -17.66
C ASN A 230 4.54 7.41 -16.29
N THR A 231 4.12 8.27 -15.35
CA THR A 231 4.68 8.27 -14.00
C THR A 231 4.45 6.94 -13.27
N VAL A 232 3.22 6.42 -13.20
CA VAL A 232 2.94 5.13 -12.53
C VAL A 232 3.58 3.95 -13.25
N ASN A 233 3.74 4.00 -14.58
CA ASN A 233 4.45 2.97 -15.34
C ASN A 233 5.94 2.95 -14.95
N SER A 234 6.59 4.11 -14.90
CA SER A 234 7.97 4.22 -14.43
C SER A 234 8.11 3.79 -12.96
N LEU A 235 7.16 4.16 -12.09
CA LEU A 235 7.16 3.72 -10.69
C LEU A 235 7.00 2.20 -10.55
N ARG A 236 6.16 1.56 -11.39
CA ARG A 236 5.97 0.10 -11.41
C ARG A 236 7.25 -0.62 -11.83
N VAL A 237 7.92 -0.10 -12.86
CA VAL A 237 9.25 -0.56 -13.26
C VAL A 237 10.23 -0.40 -12.08
N LEU A 238 10.28 0.77 -11.42
CA LEU A 238 11.13 0.96 -10.24
C LEU A 238 10.79 -0.03 -9.11
N GLY A 239 9.51 -0.27 -8.83
CA GLY A 239 9.05 -1.25 -7.84
C GLY A 239 9.59 -2.66 -8.09
N ARG A 240 9.58 -3.09 -9.37
CA ARG A 240 10.20 -4.35 -9.80
C ARG A 240 11.71 -4.36 -9.53
N TRP A 241 12.42 -3.27 -9.86
CA TRP A 241 13.85 -3.14 -9.57
C TRP A 241 14.13 -3.23 -8.06
N MET A 242 13.28 -2.62 -7.24
CA MET A 242 13.33 -2.68 -5.77
C MET A 242 12.85 -4.02 -5.18
N ARG A 243 12.52 -5.00 -6.03
CA ARG A 243 12.05 -6.35 -5.66
C ARG A 243 10.78 -6.32 -4.78
N MET A 244 9.91 -5.34 -5.02
CA MET A 244 8.63 -5.18 -4.33
C MET A 244 7.48 -5.83 -5.11
N PHE A 245 6.49 -6.35 -4.41
CA PHE A 245 5.24 -6.82 -5.01
C PHE A 245 4.32 -5.63 -5.24
N THR A 246 4.40 -5.07 -6.44
CA THR A 246 3.55 -3.94 -6.84
C THR A 246 2.15 -4.46 -7.13
N ILE A 247 1.14 -3.96 -6.40
CA ILE A 247 -0.24 -4.39 -6.59
C ILE A 247 -0.72 -4.07 -8.02
N PRO A 248 -1.65 -4.85 -8.58
CA PRO A 248 -2.17 -4.61 -9.93
C PRO A 248 -2.79 -3.21 -10.10
N ASN A 249 -3.64 -2.80 -9.16
CA ASN A 249 -4.38 -1.56 -9.26
C ASN A 249 -3.48 -0.33 -9.02
N GLN A 250 -3.86 0.80 -9.61
CA GLN A 250 -3.12 2.06 -9.50
C GLN A 250 -4.03 3.26 -9.72
N SER A 251 -3.67 4.38 -9.10
CA SER A 251 -4.42 5.64 -9.22
C SER A 251 -3.68 6.65 -10.11
N SER A 252 -4.37 7.26 -11.07
CA SER A 252 -3.86 8.37 -11.86
C SER A 252 -4.91 9.48 -11.91
N VAL A 253 -4.60 10.60 -11.26
CA VAL A 253 -5.51 11.72 -11.08
C VAL A 253 -5.16 12.84 -12.07
N PRO A 254 -5.90 12.98 -13.19
CA PRO A 254 -5.71 14.06 -14.15
C PRO A 254 -6.17 15.40 -13.60
N GLN A 255 -5.65 16.50 -14.18
CA GLN A 255 -6.06 17.87 -13.86
C GLN A 255 -6.22 18.10 -12.36
N ALA A 256 -5.27 17.62 -11.54
CA ALA A 256 -5.47 17.46 -10.10
C ALA A 256 -5.86 18.77 -9.39
N TYR A 257 -5.54 19.93 -9.95
CA TYR A 257 -5.94 21.23 -9.44
C TYR A 257 -7.46 21.48 -9.39
N THR A 258 -8.26 20.74 -10.16
CA THR A 258 -9.73 20.83 -10.16
C THR A 258 -10.41 19.83 -9.22
N LEU A 259 -9.65 18.88 -8.67
CA LEU A 259 -10.17 17.73 -7.94
C LEU A 259 -9.92 17.80 -6.43
N PHE A 260 -9.33 18.89 -5.95
CA PHE A 260 -9.13 19.12 -4.52
C PHE A 260 -9.87 20.37 -4.08
N THR A 261 -10.54 20.30 -2.94
CA THR A 261 -11.22 21.44 -2.34
C THR A 261 -10.25 22.57 -1.99
N ASP A 262 -10.79 23.74 -1.69
CA ASP A 262 -10.01 24.86 -1.18
C ASP A 262 -9.37 24.54 0.18
N LYS A 263 -8.34 25.34 0.51
CA LYS A 263 -7.52 25.11 1.71
C LYS A 263 -8.33 25.22 3.00
N ASP A 264 -9.35 26.06 2.99
CA ASP A 264 -10.14 26.41 4.17
C ASP A 264 -11.56 25.78 4.14
N ALA A 265 -11.76 24.76 3.30
CA ALA A 265 -13.03 24.04 3.23
C ALA A 265 -13.31 23.25 4.53
N ASP A 266 -14.58 23.17 4.91
CA ASP A 266 -15.05 22.66 6.21
C ASP A 266 -14.55 21.24 6.56
N GLU A 267 -14.33 20.38 5.57
CA GLU A 267 -13.88 19.00 5.76
C GLU A 267 -12.36 18.85 5.96
N GLY A 268 -11.74 19.82 6.64
CA GLY A 268 -10.30 19.85 6.92
C GLY A 268 -9.44 20.38 5.77
N GLY A 269 -10.05 20.94 4.73
CA GLY A 269 -9.36 21.62 3.63
C GLY A 269 -8.56 20.71 2.69
N SER A 270 -8.36 21.17 1.45
CA SER A 270 -7.53 20.49 0.45
C SER A 270 -7.84 18.99 0.29
N ARG A 271 -9.13 18.64 0.28
CA ARG A 271 -9.63 17.26 0.23
C ARG A 271 -9.92 16.83 -1.19
N LEU A 272 -9.62 15.58 -1.53
CA LEU A 272 -9.94 15.02 -2.85
C LEU A 272 -11.46 14.95 -3.01
N MET A 273 -12.04 15.59 -4.01
CA MET A 273 -13.48 15.70 -4.30
C MET A 273 -14.11 14.37 -4.76
N PRO A 274 -15.45 14.18 -4.63
CA PRO A 274 -16.11 12.94 -5.03
C PRO A 274 -16.03 12.69 -6.53
N GLY A 275 -15.89 11.43 -6.93
CA GLY A 275 -15.83 11.00 -8.33
C GLY A 275 -14.93 9.78 -8.51
N GLY A 276 -14.84 9.26 -9.75
CA GLY A 276 -14.15 8.00 -10.04
C GLY A 276 -12.66 7.97 -9.66
N ASN A 277 -11.97 9.11 -9.62
CA ASN A 277 -10.58 9.19 -9.14
C ASN A 277 -10.47 8.94 -7.63
N ARG A 278 -11.46 9.39 -6.86
CA ARG A 278 -11.57 9.12 -5.42
C ARG A 278 -11.85 7.64 -5.18
N ASP A 279 -12.83 7.08 -5.89
CA ASP A 279 -13.19 5.67 -5.78
C ASP A 279 -12.01 4.76 -6.15
N ARG A 280 -11.30 5.08 -7.24
CA ARG A 280 -10.08 4.36 -7.62
C ARG A 280 -8.99 4.41 -6.56
N LEU A 281 -8.82 5.55 -5.87
CA LEU A 281 -7.86 5.64 -4.78
C LEU A 281 -8.24 4.71 -3.62
N VAL A 282 -9.53 4.62 -3.31
CA VAL A 282 -10.08 3.69 -2.30
C VAL A 282 -9.80 2.25 -2.71
N ASP A 283 -10.08 1.86 -3.95
CA ASP A 283 -9.79 0.52 -4.47
C ASP A 283 -8.31 0.16 -4.30
N CYS A 284 -7.40 1.11 -4.61
CA CYS A 284 -5.96 0.89 -4.48
C CYS A 284 -5.52 0.70 -3.03
N ALA A 285 -6.08 1.48 -2.10
CA ALA A 285 -5.78 1.35 -0.67
C ALA A 285 -6.33 0.03 -0.09
N GLU A 286 -7.54 -0.36 -0.49
CA GLU A 286 -8.18 -1.60 -0.09
C GLU A 286 -7.38 -2.82 -0.60
N GLU A 287 -7.03 -2.82 -1.88
CA GLU A 287 -6.21 -3.87 -2.50
C GLU A 287 -4.83 -3.95 -1.85
N PHE A 288 -4.19 -2.81 -1.57
CA PHE A 288 -2.91 -2.76 -0.86
C PHE A 288 -2.98 -3.49 0.49
N VAL A 289 -4.01 -3.23 1.30
CA VAL A 289 -4.17 -3.89 2.61
C VAL A 289 -4.37 -5.40 2.42
N LYS A 290 -5.26 -5.81 1.51
CA LYS A 290 -5.52 -7.22 1.22
C LYS A 290 -4.24 -7.97 0.81
N TYR A 291 -3.50 -7.44 -0.14
CA TYR A 291 -2.23 -8.03 -0.58
C TYR A 291 -1.21 -8.08 0.56
N THR A 292 -1.12 -7.03 1.37
CA THR A 292 -0.12 -6.99 2.44
C THR A 292 -0.40 -8.02 3.53
N VAL A 293 -1.66 -8.18 3.94
CA VAL A 293 -2.06 -9.23 4.91
C VAL A 293 -1.70 -10.63 4.38
N ILE A 294 -1.96 -10.90 3.09
CA ILE A 294 -1.70 -12.21 2.49
C ILE A 294 -0.19 -12.47 2.36
N MET A 295 0.59 -11.45 1.97
CA MET A 295 1.99 -11.64 1.60
C MET A 295 2.95 -11.58 2.79
N ARG A 296 2.68 -10.73 3.79
CA ARG A 296 3.62 -10.46 4.90
C ARG A 296 4.09 -11.71 5.68
N PRO A 297 3.26 -12.74 5.94
CA PRO A 297 3.71 -13.93 6.65
C PRO A 297 4.71 -14.77 5.85
N HIS A 298 4.83 -14.53 4.54
CA HIS A 298 5.58 -15.34 3.60
C HIS A 298 6.78 -14.60 2.97
N PHE A 299 7.15 -13.40 3.46
CA PHE A 299 8.28 -12.63 2.91
C PHE A 299 9.61 -13.41 2.91
N ALA A 300 9.85 -14.24 3.92
CA ALA A 300 11.02 -15.13 3.98
C ALA A 300 10.97 -16.20 2.88
N LEU A 301 9.81 -16.86 2.71
CA LEU A 301 9.59 -17.86 1.67
C LEU A 301 9.80 -17.27 0.26
N PHE A 302 9.23 -16.08 -0.01
CA PHE A 302 9.41 -15.41 -1.31
C PHE A 302 10.85 -14.94 -1.56
N SER A 303 11.64 -14.78 -0.50
CA SER A 303 13.06 -14.39 -0.60
C SER A 303 14.00 -15.59 -0.74
N ASP A 304 13.54 -16.81 -0.46
CA ASP A 304 14.34 -18.02 -0.58
C ASP A 304 14.45 -18.46 -2.04
N ARG A 305 15.54 -18.06 -2.71
CA ARG A 305 15.73 -18.23 -4.15
C ARG A 305 16.74 -19.32 -4.47
N PHE A 306 16.40 -20.17 -5.42
CA PHE A 306 17.28 -21.25 -5.91
C PHE A 306 18.72 -20.77 -6.21
N SER A 307 18.88 -19.64 -6.90
CA SER A 307 20.19 -19.09 -7.27
C SER A 307 21.01 -18.52 -6.09
N GLU A 308 20.39 -18.33 -4.93
CA GLU A 308 21.02 -17.79 -3.72
C GLU A 308 21.25 -18.88 -2.64
N ARG A 309 20.79 -20.12 -2.90
CA ARG A 309 20.94 -21.27 -1.98
C ARG A 309 22.28 -21.96 -2.18
N GLU A 310 22.89 -22.40 -1.08
CA GLU A 310 23.97 -23.37 -1.13
C GLU A 310 23.42 -24.79 -1.36
N PRO A 311 24.13 -25.66 -2.10
CA PRO A 311 23.73 -27.05 -2.27
C PRO A 311 23.66 -27.77 -0.93
N LEU A 312 22.56 -28.46 -0.66
CA LEU A 312 22.51 -29.41 0.45
C LEU A 312 23.35 -30.64 0.13
N VAL A 313 24.00 -31.20 1.16
CA VAL A 313 24.71 -32.48 1.05
C VAL A 313 23.70 -33.55 0.63
N ARG A 314 23.97 -34.22 -0.50
CA ARG A 314 23.20 -35.41 -0.91
C ARG A 314 23.68 -36.59 -0.06
N ASN A 315 22.77 -37.18 0.70
CA ASN A 315 23.00 -38.49 1.31
C ASN A 315 23.01 -39.60 0.27
#